data_AF-A0A7S0EHC9-F1
#
_entry.id   AF-A0A7S0EHC9-F1
#
_cell.length_a   1.000
_cell.length_b   1.000
_cell.length_c   1.000
_cell.angle_alpha   90.00
_cell.angle_beta   90.00
_cell.angle_gamma   90.00
#
_symmetry.space_group_name_H-M   'P 1'
#
loop_
_entity.id
_entity.type
_entity.pdbx_description
1 polymer ?
#
loop_
_entity_poly.entity_id
_entity_poly.type
_entity_poly.pdbx_seq_one_letter_code
_entity_poly.pdbx_strand_id
1 'polypeptide(L)'
;MFFESLLSAITNGFEKAKDYLPRFLEVVEKLDDKQRDGIARLFDSKKFAVQPFIQWLPQIIFFHNRFSNDKLSSYLLRELSRLYPQAVYMAFQTEFGATSHSGGEEIFSNVNVDTRTIDEVRKALHLLQDPILQIYDVMKILKKTSAPKPDEERQIADVKEDFQNNQNLSEVRKRLVKVDKIKSFIDTILHKRIQEADLDKVKAYQKEFATPKERRSNVERYENTVKMYSTYLSRFEGKFDNAKGMIIPYQVIGFSNLPSESHCPKLMSFDDRMTFFTSLRRPVRISMRGSDGRDHKWIVKCGEDLRQDERLQQVFGIMNRLMMSDVNCSKKNL
;
A
#
# COMPACT_ATOMS: atom_id res chain seq x y z
N MET A 1 -31.15 -5.14 -19.09
CA MET A 1 -32.04 -4.37 -18.19
C MET A 1 -31.38 -4.05 -16.84
N PHE A 2 -30.93 -5.03 -16.05
CA PHE A 2 -30.28 -4.77 -14.75
C PHE A 2 -29.06 -3.83 -14.84
N PHE A 3 -28.05 -4.20 -15.64
CA PHE A 3 -26.81 -3.43 -15.78
C PHE A 3 -27.02 -2.00 -16.28
N GLU A 4 -27.80 -1.85 -17.36
CA GLU A 4 -28.10 -0.54 -17.93
C GLU A 4 -28.86 0.37 -16.93
N SER A 5 -29.85 -0.17 -16.22
CA SER A 5 -30.62 0.61 -15.23
C SER A 5 -29.74 1.05 -14.07
N LEU A 6 -28.90 0.15 -13.55
CA LEU A 6 -28.00 0.46 -12.46
C LEU A 6 -26.96 1.51 -12.85
N LEU A 7 -26.27 1.32 -13.99
CA LEU A 7 -25.24 2.24 -14.47
C LEU A 7 -25.84 3.61 -14.84
N SER A 8 -27.06 3.63 -15.37
CA SER A 8 -27.80 4.87 -15.62
C SER A 8 -28.13 5.58 -14.30
N ALA A 9 -28.60 4.88 -13.28
CA ALA A 9 -28.89 5.47 -11.98
C ALA A 9 -27.63 6.09 -11.34
N ILE A 10 -26.49 5.39 -11.41
CA ILE A 10 -25.20 5.88 -10.93
C ILE A 10 -24.78 7.14 -11.68
N THR A 11 -24.88 7.14 -13.02
CA THR A 11 -24.48 8.27 -13.87
C THR A 11 -25.36 9.50 -13.63
N ASN A 12 -26.63 9.30 -13.28
CA ASN A 12 -27.56 10.37 -12.88
C ASN A 12 -27.40 10.81 -11.41
N GLY A 13 -26.37 10.33 -10.69
CA GLY A 13 -26.06 10.78 -9.33
C GLY A 13 -26.88 10.12 -8.22
N PHE A 14 -27.54 8.98 -8.48
CA PHE A 14 -28.26 8.25 -7.43
C PHE A 14 -27.28 7.49 -6.52
N GLU A 15 -26.95 8.09 -5.37
CA GLU A 15 -25.95 7.56 -4.42
C GLU A 15 -26.22 6.11 -3.98
N LYS A 16 -27.49 5.76 -3.69
CA LYS A 16 -27.85 4.39 -3.26
C LYS A 16 -27.57 3.32 -4.32
N ALA A 17 -27.50 3.69 -5.61
CA ALA A 17 -27.10 2.73 -6.64
C ALA A 17 -25.64 2.28 -6.49
N LYS A 18 -24.76 3.13 -5.93
CA LYS A 18 -23.34 2.78 -5.72
C LYS A 18 -23.18 1.61 -4.75
N ASP A 19 -24.10 1.44 -3.81
CA ASP A 19 -24.07 0.32 -2.84
C ASP A 19 -24.31 -1.04 -3.51
N TYR A 20 -24.85 -1.07 -4.73
CA TYR A 20 -25.02 -2.31 -5.52
C TYR A 20 -23.82 -2.65 -6.41
N LEU A 21 -22.76 -1.83 -6.42
CA LEU A 21 -21.53 -2.12 -7.20
C LEU A 21 -20.84 -3.44 -6.83
N PRO A 22 -20.78 -3.88 -5.55
CA PRO A 22 -20.30 -5.21 -5.21
C PRO A 22 -21.12 -6.31 -5.87
N ARG A 23 -22.45 -6.14 -5.88
CA ARG A 23 -23.35 -7.10 -6.50
C ARG A 23 -23.21 -7.10 -8.02
N PHE A 24 -23.01 -5.93 -8.63
CA PHE A 24 -22.66 -5.81 -10.05
C PHE A 24 -21.42 -6.67 -10.37
N LEU A 25 -20.35 -6.53 -9.59
CA LEU A 25 -19.10 -7.27 -9.79
C LEU A 25 -19.27 -8.78 -9.59
N GLU A 26 -20.02 -9.20 -8.57
CA GLU A 26 -20.31 -10.61 -8.32
C GLU A 26 -21.12 -11.25 -9.45
N VAL A 27 -22.08 -10.51 -10.04
CA VAL A 27 -22.83 -11.01 -11.19
C VAL A 27 -21.92 -11.11 -12.41
N VAL A 28 -21.09 -10.08 -12.68
CA VAL A 28 -20.13 -10.06 -13.80
C VAL A 28 -19.17 -11.25 -13.76
N GLU A 29 -18.71 -11.65 -12.57
CA GLU A 29 -17.86 -12.82 -12.38
C GLU A 29 -18.51 -14.13 -12.88
N LYS A 30 -19.84 -14.23 -12.79
CA LYS A 30 -20.61 -15.43 -13.15
C LYS A 30 -21.03 -15.47 -14.62
N LEU A 31 -20.84 -14.39 -15.38
CA LEU A 31 -21.24 -14.29 -16.78
C LEU A 31 -20.24 -15.00 -17.71
N ASP A 32 -20.67 -15.23 -18.95
CA ASP A 32 -19.76 -15.64 -20.03
C ASP A 32 -19.04 -14.43 -20.67
N ASP A 33 -18.04 -14.70 -21.51
CA ASP A 33 -17.25 -13.66 -22.19
C ASP A 33 -18.11 -12.78 -23.10
N LYS A 34 -19.11 -13.35 -23.79
CA LYS A 34 -19.97 -12.60 -24.73
C LYS A 34 -20.85 -11.59 -23.99
N GLN A 35 -21.33 -11.97 -22.81
CA GLN A 35 -22.12 -11.13 -21.93
C GLN A 35 -21.26 -9.99 -21.35
N ARG A 36 -20.03 -10.28 -20.90
CA ARG A 36 -19.09 -9.25 -20.44
C ARG A 36 -18.70 -8.28 -21.55
N ASP A 37 -18.44 -8.76 -22.76
CA ASP A 37 -18.23 -7.94 -23.96
C ASP A 37 -19.46 -7.06 -24.28
N GLY A 38 -20.66 -7.57 -24.05
CA GLY A 38 -21.91 -6.79 -24.12
C GLY A 38 -21.90 -5.62 -23.15
N ILE A 39 -21.48 -5.84 -21.90
CA ILE A 39 -21.39 -4.80 -20.86
C ILE A 39 -20.31 -3.77 -21.20
N ALA A 40 -19.14 -4.20 -21.70
CA ALA A 40 -18.10 -3.28 -22.14
C ALA A 40 -18.61 -2.33 -23.23
N ARG A 41 -19.36 -2.85 -24.22
CA ARG A 41 -20.02 -2.03 -25.25
C ARG A 41 -21.09 -1.09 -24.69
N LEU A 42 -21.78 -1.46 -23.62
CA LEU A 42 -22.73 -0.58 -22.94
C LEU A 42 -22.04 0.63 -22.32
N PHE A 43 -20.88 0.44 -21.66
CA PHE A 43 -20.08 1.55 -21.16
C PHE A 43 -19.66 2.50 -22.30
N ASP A 44 -19.18 1.95 -23.42
CA ASP A 44 -18.72 2.75 -24.55
C ASP A 44 -19.83 3.53 -25.25
N SER A 45 -21.01 2.92 -25.42
CA SER A 45 -22.15 3.51 -26.13
C SER A 45 -22.89 4.54 -25.30
N LYS A 46 -23.07 4.31 -24.00
CA LYS A 46 -23.83 5.19 -23.10
C LYS A 46 -22.95 6.15 -22.31
N LYS A 47 -21.61 6.01 -22.40
CA LYS A 47 -20.63 6.83 -21.66
C LYS A 47 -20.88 6.86 -20.16
N PHE A 48 -21.11 5.68 -19.58
CA PHE A 48 -21.35 5.55 -18.14
C PHE A 48 -20.12 5.95 -17.32
N ALA A 49 -20.37 6.54 -16.14
CA ALA A 49 -19.32 6.94 -15.21
C ALA A 49 -18.58 5.72 -14.63
N VAL A 50 -17.25 5.70 -14.77
CA VAL A 50 -16.39 4.65 -14.19
C VAL A 50 -15.85 5.03 -12.81
N GLN A 51 -15.88 6.30 -12.45
CA GLN A 51 -15.32 6.83 -11.19
C GLN A 51 -15.81 6.06 -9.94
N PRO A 52 -17.10 5.68 -9.81
CA PRO A 52 -17.58 4.97 -8.62
C PRO A 52 -16.95 3.59 -8.40
N PHE A 53 -16.31 3.01 -9.42
CA PHE A 53 -15.63 1.73 -9.36
C PHE A 53 -14.25 1.80 -8.69
N ILE A 54 -13.69 2.99 -8.47
CA ILE A 54 -12.35 3.15 -7.87
C ILE A 54 -12.24 2.53 -6.46
N GLN A 55 -13.32 2.54 -5.67
CA GLN A 55 -13.36 1.89 -4.34
C GLN A 55 -13.31 0.36 -4.42
N TRP A 56 -13.55 -0.20 -5.61
CA TRP A 56 -13.54 -1.64 -5.89
C TRP A 56 -12.33 -2.02 -6.76
N LEU A 57 -11.29 -1.18 -6.83
CA LEU A 57 -10.09 -1.43 -7.61
C LEU A 57 -9.48 -2.81 -7.39
N PRO A 58 -9.26 -3.29 -6.15
CA PRO A 58 -8.59 -4.57 -6.00
C PRO A 58 -9.44 -5.74 -6.51
N GLN A 59 -10.78 -5.64 -6.46
CA GLN A 59 -11.67 -6.62 -7.10
C GLN A 59 -11.55 -6.59 -8.62
N ILE A 60 -11.52 -5.40 -9.23
CA ILE A 60 -11.40 -5.25 -10.68
C ILE A 60 -10.05 -5.78 -11.17
N ILE A 61 -8.97 -5.48 -10.43
CA ILE A 61 -7.64 -5.99 -10.69
C ILE A 61 -7.60 -7.52 -10.60
N PHE A 62 -8.21 -8.09 -9.55
CA PHE A 62 -8.35 -9.54 -9.42
C PHE A 62 -9.13 -10.15 -10.61
N PHE A 63 -10.24 -9.54 -11.02
CA PHE A 63 -11.00 -10.00 -12.18
C PHE A 63 -10.19 -9.97 -13.47
N HIS A 64 -9.43 -8.90 -13.70
CA HIS A 64 -8.57 -8.77 -14.86
C HIS A 64 -7.51 -9.89 -14.93
N ASN A 65 -6.93 -10.25 -13.79
CA ASN A 65 -5.97 -11.36 -13.72
C ASN A 65 -6.63 -12.72 -13.92
N ARG A 66 -7.83 -12.92 -13.33
CA ARG A 66 -8.57 -14.18 -13.44
C ARG A 66 -9.07 -14.46 -14.85
N PHE A 67 -9.58 -13.43 -15.52
CA PHE A 67 -10.11 -13.51 -16.88
C PHE A 67 -9.15 -12.80 -17.82
N SER A 68 -8.07 -13.50 -18.19
CA SER A 68 -7.06 -12.98 -19.11
C SER A 68 -7.72 -12.44 -20.39
N ASN A 69 -7.37 -11.21 -20.77
CA ASN A 69 -7.92 -10.48 -21.93
C ASN A 69 -9.43 -10.12 -21.85
N ASP A 70 -10.02 -10.06 -20.66
CA ASP A 70 -11.41 -9.62 -20.50
C ASP A 70 -11.60 -8.13 -20.85
N LYS A 71 -12.41 -7.85 -21.87
CA LYS A 71 -12.58 -6.49 -22.40
C LYS A 71 -13.21 -5.53 -21.40
N LEU A 72 -14.07 -6.01 -20.51
CA LEU A 72 -14.74 -5.18 -19.52
C LEU A 72 -13.75 -4.68 -18.45
N SER A 73 -12.99 -5.60 -17.86
CA SER A 73 -11.97 -5.25 -16.86
C SER A 73 -10.87 -4.37 -17.46
N SER A 74 -10.39 -4.69 -18.67
CA SER A 74 -9.42 -3.85 -19.40
C SER A 74 -9.98 -2.45 -19.68
N TYR A 75 -11.26 -2.35 -20.06
CA TYR A 75 -11.93 -1.07 -20.25
C TYR A 75 -11.98 -0.26 -18.96
N LEU A 76 -12.48 -0.86 -17.86
CA LEU A 76 -12.61 -0.19 -16.57
C LEU A 76 -11.25 0.28 -16.06
N LEU A 77 -10.22 -0.57 -16.12
CA LEU A 77 -8.88 -0.22 -15.65
C LEU A 77 -8.23 0.87 -16.49
N ARG A 78 -8.43 0.87 -17.83
CA ARG A 78 -7.94 1.92 -18.72
C ARG A 78 -8.61 3.26 -18.46
N GLU A 79 -9.92 3.28 -18.28
CA GLU A 79 -10.63 4.55 -18.00
C GLU A 79 -10.35 5.03 -16.57
N LEU A 80 -10.24 4.13 -15.60
CA LEU A 80 -9.82 4.48 -14.24
C LEU A 80 -8.38 4.97 -14.20
N SER A 81 -7.45 4.37 -14.96
CA SER A 81 -6.05 4.80 -14.97
C SER A 81 -5.87 6.18 -15.61
N ARG A 82 -6.76 6.59 -16.52
CA ARG A 82 -6.79 7.97 -17.03
C ARG A 82 -7.22 8.99 -15.97
N LEU A 83 -8.15 8.62 -15.10
CA LEU A 83 -8.74 9.52 -14.10
C LEU A 83 -8.01 9.52 -12.76
N TYR A 84 -7.50 8.35 -12.36
CA TYR A 84 -6.88 8.06 -11.08
C TYR A 84 -5.59 7.22 -11.26
N PRO A 85 -4.61 7.72 -12.04
CA PRO A 85 -3.44 6.95 -12.42
C PRO A 85 -2.61 6.45 -11.22
N GLN A 86 -2.44 7.27 -10.18
CA GLN A 86 -1.62 6.90 -9.03
C GLN A 86 -2.33 5.89 -8.13
N ALA A 87 -3.65 6.05 -7.90
CA ALA A 87 -4.42 5.09 -7.12
C ALA A 87 -4.47 3.71 -7.79
N VAL A 88 -4.68 3.66 -9.11
CA VAL A 88 -4.68 2.40 -9.88
C VAL A 88 -3.29 1.76 -9.81
N TYR A 89 -2.21 2.53 -10.01
CA TYR A 89 -0.85 2.01 -9.92
C TYR A 89 -0.52 1.43 -8.54
N MET A 90 -0.84 2.13 -7.45
CA MET A 90 -0.62 1.64 -6.09
C MET A 90 -1.44 0.38 -5.76
N ALA A 91 -2.68 0.28 -6.26
CA ALA A 91 -3.50 -0.91 -6.11
C ALA A 91 -2.90 -2.12 -6.86
N PHE A 92 -2.38 -1.90 -8.08
CA PHE A 92 -1.65 -2.93 -8.84
C PHE A 92 -0.40 -3.42 -8.08
N GLN A 93 0.40 -2.48 -7.53
CA GLN A 93 1.57 -2.83 -6.75
C GLN A 93 1.22 -3.65 -5.49
N THR A 94 0.07 -3.36 -4.87
CA THR A 94 -0.41 -4.11 -3.71
C THR A 94 -0.78 -5.56 -4.06
N GLU A 95 -1.46 -5.78 -5.18
CA GLU A 95 -1.93 -7.13 -5.57
C GLU A 95 -0.84 -8.00 -6.19
N PHE A 96 0.04 -7.43 -7.01
CA PHE A 96 1.02 -8.19 -7.78
C PHE A 96 2.47 -8.07 -7.27
N GLY A 97 2.74 -7.06 -6.44
CA GLY A 97 4.10 -6.69 -6.07
C GLY A 97 4.91 -6.16 -7.25
N ALA A 98 6.22 -5.98 -7.04
CA ALA A 98 7.12 -5.42 -8.05
C ALA A 98 7.47 -6.36 -9.22
N THR A 99 6.95 -7.60 -9.26
CA THR A 99 7.46 -8.68 -10.13
C THR A 99 6.44 -9.28 -11.10
N SER A 100 5.22 -8.76 -11.21
CA SER A 100 4.26 -9.25 -12.22
C SER A 100 3.87 -8.12 -13.19
N HIS A 101 4.74 -7.92 -14.18
CA HIS A 101 4.52 -7.00 -15.30
C HIS A 101 3.51 -7.52 -16.34
N SER A 102 3.05 -8.77 -16.24
CA SER A 102 2.35 -9.48 -17.32
C SER A 102 0.91 -9.01 -17.63
N GLY A 103 0.53 -7.80 -17.22
CA GLY A 103 -0.78 -7.20 -17.56
C GLY A 103 -0.90 -5.69 -17.29
N GLY A 104 -0.06 -5.14 -16.40
CA GLY A 104 -0.06 -3.71 -16.10
C GLY A 104 0.55 -2.84 -17.21
N GLU A 105 1.52 -3.35 -17.98
CA GLU A 105 2.25 -2.55 -18.98
C GLU A 105 1.31 -1.98 -20.06
N GLU A 106 0.33 -2.75 -20.53
CA GLU A 106 -0.66 -2.27 -21.49
C GLU A 106 -1.55 -1.17 -20.88
N ILE A 107 -1.98 -1.35 -19.63
CA ILE A 107 -2.88 -0.43 -18.92
C ILE A 107 -2.20 0.92 -18.65
N PHE A 108 -0.91 0.91 -18.29
CA PHE A 108 -0.15 2.11 -17.95
C PHE A 108 0.67 2.68 -19.11
N SER A 109 0.78 1.99 -20.25
CA SER A 109 1.53 2.46 -21.43
C SER A 109 1.15 3.86 -21.90
N ASN A 110 -0.13 4.22 -21.76
CA ASN A 110 -0.70 5.50 -22.19
C ASN A 110 -0.97 6.48 -21.03
N VAL A 111 -0.49 6.15 -19.83
CA VAL A 111 -0.77 6.92 -18.61
C VAL A 111 0.47 7.72 -18.23
N ASN A 112 0.34 9.04 -18.23
CA ASN A 112 1.42 9.95 -17.87
C ASN A 112 1.57 10.06 -16.35
N VAL A 113 2.13 9.01 -15.71
CA VAL A 113 2.44 8.99 -14.28
C VAL A 113 3.89 8.60 -14.04
N ASP A 114 4.56 9.33 -13.16
CA ASP A 114 5.91 9.01 -12.68
C ASP A 114 5.87 7.85 -11.67
N THR A 115 5.80 6.62 -12.20
CA THR A 115 5.82 5.37 -11.43
C THR A 115 7.12 5.20 -10.66
N ARG A 116 8.23 5.71 -11.21
CA ARG A 116 9.56 5.63 -10.60
C ARG A 116 9.60 6.35 -9.25
N THR A 117 9.10 7.58 -9.18
CA THR A 117 9.07 8.32 -7.91
C THR A 117 8.22 7.59 -6.86
N ILE A 118 7.08 7.00 -7.26
CA ILE A 118 6.22 6.22 -6.36
C ILE A 118 6.98 5.00 -5.82
N ASP A 119 7.69 4.27 -6.68
CA ASP A 119 8.47 3.11 -6.27
C ASP A 119 9.67 3.45 -5.37
N GLU A 120 10.39 4.53 -5.69
CA GLU A 120 11.50 5.00 -4.85
C GLU A 120 11.02 5.41 -3.45
N VAL A 121 9.93 6.18 -3.36
CA VAL A 121 9.30 6.54 -2.08
C VAL A 121 8.81 5.30 -1.34
N ARG A 122 8.16 4.35 -2.02
CA ARG A 122 7.68 3.09 -1.43
C ARG A 122 8.83 2.27 -0.83
N LYS A 123 9.92 2.07 -1.58
CA LYS A 123 11.13 1.38 -1.09
C LYS A 123 11.74 2.12 0.11
N ALA A 124 11.82 3.43 0.03
CA ALA A 124 12.39 4.25 1.09
C ALA A 124 11.51 4.29 2.37
N LEU A 125 10.18 4.13 2.25
CA LEU A 125 9.27 3.96 3.38
C LEU A 125 9.46 2.60 4.07
N HIS A 126 9.79 1.54 3.31
CA HIS A 126 10.11 0.23 3.90
C HIS A 126 11.30 0.31 4.87
N LEU A 127 12.30 1.15 4.55
CA LEU A 127 13.47 1.38 5.40
C LEU A 127 13.13 2.03 6.77
N LEU A 128 11.94 2.60 6.94
CA LEU A 128 11.50 3.13 8.24
C LEU A 128 11.14 2.04 9.25
N GLN A 129 10.96 0.80 8.80
CA GLN A 129 10.75 -0.34 9.70
C GLN A 129 11.94 -0.51 10.63
N ASP A 130 11.67 -0.95 11.86
CA ASP A 130 12.71 -1.34 12.80
C ASP A 130 13.56 -2.49 12.20
N PRO A 131 14.86 -2.27 11.94
CA PRO A 131 15.73 -3.27 11.33
C PRO A 131 15.88 -4.54 12.16
N ILE A 132 15.73 -4.47 13.49
CA ILE A 132 15.79 -5.65 14.35
C ILE A 132 14.54 -6.52 14.17
N LEU A 133 13.37 -5.89 14.00
CA LEU A 133 12.13 -6.63 13.73
C LEU A 133 12.17 -7.30 12.34
N GLN A 134 12.72 -6.62 11.33
CA GLN A 134 12.92 -7.20 9.99
C GLN A 134 13.77 -8.48 10.05
N ILE A 135 14.93 -8.42 10.73
CA ILE A 135 15.82 -9.57 10.92
C ILE A 135 15.07 -10.71 11.63
N TYR A 136 14.33 -10.39 12.70
CA TYR A 136 13.56 -11.37 13.46
C TYR A 136 12.51 -12.12 12.61
N ASP A 137 11.73 -11.38 11.81
CA ASP A 137 10.68 -11.96 10.96
C ASP A 137 11.29 -12.93 9.92
N VAL A 138 12.38 -12.53 9.27
CA VAL A 138 13.12 -13.40 8.33
C VAL A 138 13.65 -14.65 9.04
N MET A 139 14.23 -14.52 10.23
CA MET A 139 14.72 -15.70 10.97
C MET A 139 13.60 -16.67 11.36
N LYS A 140 12.40 -16.16 11.67
CA LYS A 140 11.23 -17.00 11.95
C LYS A 140 10.80 -17.80 10.72
N ILE A 141 10.80 -17.17 9.55
CA ILE A 141 10.49 -17.82 8.27
C ILE A 141 11.48 -18.94 8.00
N LEU A 142 12.77 -18.62 8.03
CA LEU A 142 13.86 -19.54 7.70
C LEU A 142 13.89 -20.78 8.63
N LYS A 143 13.41 -20.65 9.87
CA LYS A 143 13.30 -21.79 10.79
C LYS A 143 12.04 -22.62 10.64
N LYS A 144 10.94 -22.02 10.20
CA LYS A 144 9.66 -22.71 10.09
C LYS A 144 9.63 -23.65 8.89
N THR A 145 10.27 -23.25 7.79
CA THR A 145 10.13 -23.94 6.51
C THR A 145 11.47 -24.04 5.79
N SER A 146 11.81 -25.22 5.28
CA SER A 146 12.98 -25.44 4.41
C SER A 146 12.78 -24.84 3.00
N ALA A 147 11.52 -24.67 2.57
CA ALA A 147 11.11 -24.05 1.32
C ALA A 147 10.12 -22.89 1.60
N PRO A 148 10.58 -21.63 1.69
CA PRO A 148 9.71 -20.48 1.90
C PRO A 148 8.72 -20.28 0.74
N LYS A 149 7.54 -19.74 1.06
CA LYS A 149 6.54 -19.33 0.05
C LYS A 149 7.05 -18.16 -0.79
N PRO A 150 6.46 -17.87 -1.98
CA PRO A 150 6.89 -16.74 -2.82
C PRO A 150 6.94 -15.39 -2.07
N ASP A 151 5.97 -15.11 -1.21
CA ASP A 151 5.96 -13.87 -0.42
C ASP A 151 7.04 -13.85 0.69
N GLU A 152 7.33 -15.02 1.26
CA GLU A 152 8.38 -15.19 2.26
C GLU A 152 9.78 -15.04 1.60
N GLU A 153 9.95 -15.55 0.38
CA GLU A 153 11.14 -15.35 -0.44
C GLU A 153 11.38 -13.88 -0.77
N ARG A 154 10.31 -13.15 -1.12
CA ARG A 154 10.36 -11.69 -1.34
C ARG A 154 10.80 -10.96 -0.08
N GLN A 155 10.21 -11.26 1.08
CA GLN A 155 10.63 -10.64 2.35
C GLN A 155 12.10 -10.91 2.70
N ILE A 156 12.58 -12.13 2.44
CA ILE A 156 14.00 -12.46 2.60
C ILE A 156 14.84 -11.61 1.64
N ALA A 157 14.46 -11.52 0.36
CA ALA A 157 15.17 -10.73 -0.64
C ALA A 157 15.22 -9.23 -0.27
N ASP A 158 14.11 -8.67 0.19
CA ASP A 158 14.02 -7.27 0.63
C ASP A 158 14.99 -6.98 1.77
N VAL A 159 15.06 -7.85 2.79
CA VAL A 159 16.03 -7.71 3.88
C VAL A 159 17.47 -7.86 3.39
N LYS A 160 17.73 -8.75 2.43
CA LYS A 160 19.07 -8.84 1.82
C LYS A 160 19.43 -7.54 1.11
N GLU A 161 18.52 -6.98 0.33
CA GLU A 161 18.74 -5.72 -0.39
C GLU A 161 18.96 -4.56 0.59
N ASP A 162 18.13 -4.47 1.64
CA ASP A 162 18.18 -3.45 2.69
C ASP A 162 19.52 -3.42 3.42
N PHE A 163 20.07 -4.60 3.74
CA PHE A 163 21.29 -4.74 4.50
C PHE A 163 22.55 -4.96 3.64
N GLN A 164 22.47 -5.20 2.33
CA GLN A 164 23.64 -5.30 1.45
C GLN A 164 23.82 -4.04 0.59
N ASN A 165 22.77 -3.66 -0.14
CA ASN A 165 22.84 -2.63 -1.18
C ASN A 165 22.38 -1.26 -0.67
N ASN A 166 21.33 -1.26 0.15
CA ASN A 166 20.71 -0.04 0.67
C ASN A 166 21.27 0.43 2.01
N GLN A 167 22.39 -0.15 2.48
CA GLN A 167 23.08 0.32 3.69
C GLN A 167 23.31 1.84 3.60
N ASN A 168 23.67 2.34 2.42
CA ASN A 168 23.94 3.76 2.22
C ASN A 168 22.74 4.69 2.41
N LEU A 169 21.53 4.13 2.32
CA LEU A 169 20.28 4.85 2.45
C LEU A 169 19.79 4.92 3.90
N SER A 170 20.39 4.18 4.84
CA SER A 170 19.95 4.09 6.24
C SER A 170 21.15 4.13 7.21
N GLU A 171 21.32 5.24 7.94
CA GLU A 171 22.41 5.38 8.93
C GLU A 171 22.31 4.35 10.06
N VAL A 172 21.09 3.99 10.47
CA VAL A 172 20.86 2.93 11.45
C VAL A 172 21.41 1.60 10.94
N ARG A 173 21.05 1.18 9.71
CA ARG A 173 21.53 -0.09 9.15
C ARG A 173 23.05 -0.09 8.96
N LYS A 174 23.67 1.02 8.51
CA LYS A 174 25.15 1.15 8.45
C LYS A 174 25.81 0.85 9.78
N ARG A 175 25.28 1.41 10.86
CA ARG A 175 25.85 1.22 12.20
C ARG A 175 25.59 -0.19 12.73
N LEU A 176 24.41 -0.76 12.46
CA LEU A 176 24.09 -2.14 12.87
C LEU A 176 24.99 -3.18 12.21
N VAL A 177 25.36 -3.00 10.93
CA VAL A 177 26.27 -3.93 10.23
C VAL A 177 27.68 -3.93 10.85
N LYS A 178 28.08 -2.86 11.55
CA LYS A 178 29.37 -2.81 12.26
C LYS A 178 29.37 -3.54 13.61
N VAL A 179 28.20 -3.92 14.12
CA VAL A 179 28.10 -4.67 15.38
C VAL A 179 28.38 -6.15 15.08
N ASP A 180 29.52 -6.68 15.52
CA ASP A 180 30.00 -8.04 15.20
C ASP A 180 28.93 -9.13 15.38
N LYS A 181 28.13 -9.02 16.45
CA LYS A 181 27.05 -9.97 16.73
C LYS A 181 25.96 -9.92 15.66
N ILE A 182 25.54 -8.72 15.24
CA ILE A 182 24.50 -8.52 14.21
C ILE A 182 25.04 -8.88 12.83
N LYS A 183 26.30 -8.54 12.54
CA LYS A 183 27.00 -8.93 11.33
C LYS A 183 26.97 -10.44 11.14
N SER A 184 27.30 -11.21 12.18
CA SER A 184 27.23 -12.67 12.12
C SER A 184 25.81 -13.21 11.82
N PHE A 185 24.76 -12.57 12.34
CA PHE A 185 23.37 -12.94 12.02
C PHE A 185 22.99 -12.59 10.58
N ILE A 186 23.38 -11.40 10.11
CA ILE A 186 23.17 -10.98 8.74
C ILE A 186 23.89 -11.95 7.80
N ASP A 187 25.18 -12.22 8.01
CA ASP A 187 25.97 -13.14 7.20
C ASP A 187 25.34 -14.56 7.17
N THR A 188 24.78 -15.03 8.30
CA THR A 188 24.04 -16.30 8.38
C THR A 188 22.79 -16.30 7.48
N ILE A 189 22.02 -15.21 7.46
CA ILE A 189 20.83 -15.01 6.61
C ILE A 189 21.24 -14.87 5.13
N LEU A 190 22.32 -14.16 4.85
CA LEU A 190 22.85 -13.91 3.50
C LEU A 190 23.31 -15.22 2.85
N HIS A 191 24.02 -16.08 3.58
CA HIS A 191 24.63 -17.32 3.09
C HIS A 191 23.72 -18.56 3.18
N LYS A 192 22.43 -18.43 3.53
CA LYS A 192 21.46 -19.54 3.67
C LYS A 192 21.91 -20.68 4.63
N ARG A 193 22.88 -20.45 5.53
CA ARG A 193 23.34 -21.44 6.52
C ARG A 193 22.47 -21.38 7.78
N ILE A 194 21.19 -21.70 7.59
CA ILE A 194 20.13 -21.43 8.59
C ILE A 194 20.10 -22.46 9.72
N GLN A 195 20.64 -23.67 9.50
CA GLN A 195 20.58 -24.76 10.48
C GLN A 195 21.41 -24.49 11.76
N GLU A 196 22.33 -23.53 11.74
CA GLU A 196 23.19 -23.17 12.88
C GLU A 196 22.70 -21.91 13.63
N ALA A 197 21.64 -21.24 13.15
CA ALA A 197 21.19 -19.98 13.73
C ALA A 197 20.41 -20.22 15.04
N ASP A 198 20.97 -19.81 16.18
CA ASP A 198 20.29 -19.84 17.48
C ASP A 198 19.24 -18.71 17.57
N LEU A 199 17.94 -19.05 17.64
CA LEU A 199 16.89 -18.03 17.75
C LEU A 199 16.43 -17.73 19.17
N ASP A 200 16.99 -18.41 20.16
CA ASP A 200 16.89 -17.96 21.54
C ASP A 200 17.81 -16.77 21.78
N LYS A 201 18.98 -16.70 21.12
CA LYS A 201 19.80 -15.48 21.06
C LYS A 201 19.06 -14.31 20.41
N VAL A 202 18.34 -14.55 19.31
CA VAL A 202 17.60 -13.47 18.63
C VAL A 202 16.33 -13.07 19.38
N LYS A 203 15.66 -14.00 20.07
CA LYS A 203 14.62 -13.66 21.05
C LYS A 203 15.18 -12.90 22.26
N ALA A 204 16.38 -13.23 22.72
CA ALA A 204 17.05 -12.50 23.79
C ALA A 204 17.33 -11.06 23.36
N TYR A 205 17.85 -10.85 22.15
CA TYR A 205 17.96 -9.51 21.55
C TYR A 205 16.59 -8.84 21.43
N GLN A 206 15.59 -9.51 20.86
CA GLN A 206 14.24 -8.96 20.74
C GLN A 206 13.69 -8.52 22.11
N LYS A 207 13.89 -9.32 23.17
CA LYS A 207 13.48 -9.00 24.55
C LYS A 207 14.26 -7.81 25.11
N GLU A 208 15.58 -7.77 24.91
CA GLU A 208 16.47 -6.64 25.24
C GLU A 208 16.03 -5.34 24.53
N PHE A 209 15.47 -5.45 23.32
CA PHE A 209 14.89 -4.34 22.56
C PHE A 209 13.39 -4.08 22.86
N ALA A 210 12.67 -5.01 23.49
CA ALA A 210 11.23 -4.95 23.73
C ALA A 210 10.84 -4.24 25.03
N THR A 211 11.68 -4.23 26.07
CA THR A 211 11.35 -3.69 27.41
C THR A 211 11.71 -2.20 27.57
N PRO A 212 10.77 -1.31 27.95
CA PRO A 212 11.01 0.15 28.03
C PRO A 212 12.18 0.63 28.91
N LYS A 213 12.59 -0.15 29.92
CA LYS A 213 13.67 0.20 30.87
C LYS A 213 15.07 -0.20 30.37
N GLU A 214 15.21 -1.31 29.66
CA GLU A 214 16.48 -1.78 29.08
C GLU A 214 16.81 -1.02 27.78
N ARG A 215 15.78 -0.43 27.14
CA ARG A 215 15.87 0.52 25.99
C ARG A 215 16.75 1.75 26.20
N ARG A 216 17.25 2.03 27.41
CA ARG A 216 18.09 3.20 27.72
C ARG A 216 19.58 2.88 27.86
N SER A 217 19.98 1.62 28.06
CA SER A 217 21.36 1.30 28.45
C SER A 217 22.25 0.79 27.32
N ASN A 218 21.73 0.08 26.31
CA ASN A 218 22.60 -0.73 25.42
C ASN A 218 22.73 -0.28 23.96
N VAL A 219 22.05 0.78 23.53
CA VAL A 219 22.33 1.43 22.24
C VAL A 219 22.09 2.92 22.45
N GLU A 220 23.11 3.75 22.26
CA GLU A 220 22.94 5.19 22.07
C GLU A 220 21.77 5.39 21.09
N ARG A 221 20.62 5.87 21.59
CA ARG A 221 19.42 6.00 20.76
C ARG A 221 19.81 6.78 19.53
N TYR A 222 19.71 6.15 18.36
CA TYR A 222 19.55 6.91 17.12
C TYR A 222 18.39 7.87 17.37
N GLU A 223 18.60 9.15 17.06
CA GLU A 223 17.50 10.10 17.05
C GLU A 223 16.36 9.49 16.22
N ASN A 224 15.13 9.58 16.71
CA ASN A 224 13.96 9.09 15.98
C ASN A 224 13.67 10.07 14.84
N THR A 225 14.57 10.10 13.87
CA THR A 225 14.53 10.98 12.71
C THR A 225 14.44 10.17 11.43
N VAL A 226 13.71 10.69 10.45
CA VAL A 226 13.58 10.08 9.13
C VAL A 226 14.97 9.91 8.52
N LYS A 227 15.87 10.90 8.65
CA LYS A 227 17.26 10.83 8.18
C LYS A 227 18.03 9.61 8.65
N MET A 228 17.85 9.22 9.92
CA MET A 228 18.56 8.06 10.48
C MET A 228 18.12 6.76 9.81
N TYR A 229 16.84 6.64 9.47
CA TYR A 229 16.27 5.41 8.90
C TYR A 229 16.28 5.41 7.37
N SER A 230 16.04 6.56 6.74
CA SER A 230 15.94 6.76 5.31
C SER A 230 16.44 8.16 4.90
N THR A 231 17.69 8.21 4.46
CA THR A 231 18.32 9.44 3.93
C THR A 231 17.63 9.95 2.66
N TYR A 232 17.03 9.05 1.87
CA TYR A 232 16.24 9.42 0.70
C TYR A 232 15.01 10.24 1.09
N LEU A 233 14.20 9.77 2.04
CA LEU A 233 12.99 10.49 2.46
C LEU A 233 13.33 11.82 3.14
N SER A 234 14.42 11.88 3.89
CA SER A 234 14.89 13.12 4.53
C SER A 234 15.29 14.19 3.51
N ARG A 235 15.78 13.79 2.33
CA ARG A 235 16.20 14.69 1.24
C ARG A 235 15.16 14.74 0.11
N PHE A 236 13.98 14.16 0.32
CA PHE A 236 12.98 14.09 -0.73
C PHE A 236 12.44 15.48 -1.02
N GLU A 237 12.50 15.86 -2.29
CA GLU A 237 11.93 17.10 -2.82
C GLU A 237 10.90 16.75 -3.88
N GLY A 238 9.64 17.03 -3.55
CA GLY A 238 8.52 16.79 -4.44
C GLY A 238 8.42 17.80 -5.57
N LYS A 239 7.63 17.43 -6.59
CA LYS A 239 7.37 18.27 -7.76
C LYS A 239 5.91 18.72 -7.73
N PHE A 240 5.67 20.00 -8.06
CA PHE A 240 4.31 20.55 -8.23
C PHE A 240 3.62 20.07 -9.52
N ASP A 241 4.39 19.52 -10.46
CA ASP A 241 3.90 19.07 -11.75
C ASP A 241 2.87 17.94 -11.61
N ASN A 242 1.75 18.02 -12.34
CA ASN A 242 0.67 17.05 -12.22
C ASN A 242 1.01 15.66 -12.76
N ALA A 243 1.92 15.56 -13.74
CA ALA A 243 2.33 14.29 -14.33
C ALA A 243 3.47 13.62 -13.54
N LYS A 244 4.35 14.43 -12.95
CA LYS A 244 5.57 13.98 -12.27
C LYS A 244 5.49 14.05 -10.75
N GLY A 245 4.54 14.77 -10.19
CA GLY A 245 4.35 14.94 -8.76
C GLY A 245 3.57 13.77 -8.16
N MET A 246 4.16 13.09 -7.18
CA MET A 246 3.46 12.10 -6.36
C MET A 246 2.39 12.81 -5.53
N ILE A 247 1.17 12.29 -5.50
CA ILE A 247 0.12 12.79 -4.59
C ILE A 247 0.35 12.28 -3.17
N ILE A 248 -0.05 13.06 -2.18
CA ILE A 248 -0.26 12.50 -0.83
C ILE A 248 -1.31 11.39 -0.98
N PRO A 249 -1.04 10.15 -0.53
CA PRO A 249 -2.02 9.07 -0.58
C PRO A 249 -3.34 9.52 0.04
N TYR A 250 -4.47 9.06 -0.49
CA TYR A 250 -5.78 9.47 -0.03
C TYR A 250 -6.72 8.27 0.08
N GLN A 251 -7.71 8.38 0.95
CA GLN A 251 -8.73 7.35 1.11
C GLN A 251 -9.86 7.60 0.10
N VAL A 252 -10.16 6.57 -0.68
CA VAL A 252 -11.29 6.55 -1.63
C VAL A 252 -12.61 6.18 -0.93
N ILE A 253 -12.52 5.53 0.23
CA ILE A 253 -13.63 4.91 0.94
C ILE A 253 -14.46 5.97 1.68
N GLY A 254 -15.78 5.97 1.44
CA GLY A 254 -16.75 6.74 2.22
C GLY A 254 -17.10 8.12 1.64
N PHE A 255 -16.45 8.54 0.57
CA PHE A 255 -16.76 9.78 -0.12
C PHE A 255 -17.91 9.58 -1.11
N SER A 256 -18.94 10.42 -1.03
CA SER A 256 -20.01 10.49 -2.05
C SER A 256 -19.46 10.98 -3.38
N ASN A 257 -18.56 11.97 -3.34
CA ASN A 257 -17.86 12.51 -4.51
C ASN A 257 -16.36 12.32 -4.35
N LEU A 258 -15.78 11.54 -5.27
CA LEU A 258 -14.34 11.32 -5.31
C LEU A 258 -13.63 12.55 -5.89
N PRO A 259 -12.62 13.11 -5.20
CA PRO A 259 -11.84 14.19 -5.76
C PRO A 259 -10.99 13.66 -6.92
N SER A 260 -10.85 14.46 -7.98
CA SER A 260 -9.85 14.17 -9.03
C SER A 260 -8.45 14.23 -8.45
N GLU A 261 -7.56 13.32 -8.86
CA GLU A 261 -6.14 13.33 -8.44
C GLU A 261 -5.41 14.64 -8.79
N SER A 262 -5.91 15.36 -9.79
CA SER A 262 -5.40 16.70 -10.16
C SER A 262 -5.58 17.74 -9.04
N HIS A 263 -6.59 17.57 -8.19
CA HIS A 263 -6.86 18.45 -7.05
C HIS A 263 -6.28 17.92 -5.73
N CYS A 264 -5.73 16.70 -5.72
CA CYS A 264 -5.08 16.14 -4.55
C CYS A 264 -3.75 16.86 -4.27
N PRO A 265 -3.42 17.17 -3.01
CA PRO A 265 -2.15 17.79 -2.67
C PRO A 265 -0.98 16.88 -3.06
N LYS A 266 0.05 17.46 -3.65
CA LYS A 266 1.28 16.73 -4.01
C LYS A 266 2.17 16.58 -2.79
N LEU A 267 2.84 15.45 -2.67
CA LEU A 267 3.86 15.20 -1.65
C LEU A 267 5.08 16.06 -1.97
N MET A 268 5.42 16.98 -1.07
CA MET A 268 6.53 17.94 -1.26
C MET A 268 7.77 17.57 -0.45
N SER A 269 7.60 17.07 0.77
CA SER A 269 8.72 16.68 1.66
C SER A 269 8.21 15.85 2.84
N PHE A 270 9.13 15.28 3.61
CA PHE A 270 8.85 14.62 4.89
C PHE A 270 9.38 15.46 6.05
N ASP A 271 8.62 15.58 7.14
CA ASP A 271 9.16 16.09 8.42
C ASP A 271 10.20 15.07 8.92
N ASP A 272 11.38 15.56 9.30
CA ASP A 272 12.45 14.70 9.80
C ASP A 272 12.07 14.03 11.12
N ARG A 273 11.09 14.55 11.88
CA ARG A 273 10.64 13.92 13.14
C ARG A 273 9.77 12.71 12.87
N MET A 274 10.17 11.55 13.41
CA MET A 274 9.34 10.35 13.43
C MET A 274 9.09 9.85 14.86
N THR A 275 8.02 9.09 15.05
CA THR A 275 7.68 8.53 16.37
C THR A 275 7.26 7.08 16.23
N PHE A 276 7.99 6.18 16.89
CA PHE A 276 7.55 4.80 17.03
C PHE A 276 6.39 4.70 18.01
N PHE A 277 5.34 3.96 17.63
CA PHE A 277 4.30 3.56 18.57
C PHE A 277 4.80 2.42 19.47
N THR A 278 4.35 2.41 20.72
CA THR A 278 4.62 1.34 21.68
C THR A 278 3.69 0.14 21.45
N SER A 279 3.94 -0.61 20.38
CA SER A 279 3.21 -1.82 20.01
C SER A 279 4.19 -2.92 19.57
N LEU A 280 3.73 -4.17 19.47
CA LEU A 280 4.53 -5.34 19.10
C LEU A 280 5.26 -5.14 17.76
N ARG A 281 4.55 -4.62 16.75
CA ARG A 281 5.08 -4.36 15.40
C ARG A 281 5.76 -3.00 15.25
N ARG A 282 5.75 -2.19 16.31
CA ARG A 282 6.37 -0.84 16.36
C ARG A 282 6.13 -0.01 15.10
N PRO A 283 4.88 0.24 14.69
CA PRO A 283 4.62 1.09 13.54
C PRO A 283 5.15 2.51 13.78
N VAL A 284 5.39 3.25 12.68
CA VAL A 284 6.03 4.56 12.72
C VAL A 284 5.05 5.65 12.32
N ARG A 285 4.90 6.68 13.14
CA ARG A 285 4.23 7.91 12.74
C ARG A 285 5.23 8.82 12.02
N ILE A 286 4.88 9.23 10.81
CA ILE A 286 5.57 10.25 10.01
C ILE A 286 4.63 11.41 9.68
N SER A 287 5.20 12.55 9.28
CA SER A 287 4.43 13.66 8.72
C SER A 287 4.94 13.98 7.32
N MET A 288 4.03 14.05 6.36
CA MET A 288 4.30 14.42 4.97
C MET A 288 3.78 15.82 4.72
N ARG A 289 4.57 16.69 4.10
CA ARG A 289 4.14 18.05 3.74
C ARG A 289 3.52 18.05 2.34
N GLY A 290 2.29 18.52 2.25
CA GLY A 290 1.58 18.66 0.98
C GLY A 290 1.88 19.99 0.28
N SER A 291 1.60 20.04 -1.02
CA SER A 291 1.63 21.28 -1.82
C SER A 291 0.57 22.29 -1.39
N ASP A 292 -0.40 21.87 -0.57
CA ASP A 292 -1.39 22.70 0.10
C ASP A 292 -0.85 23.41 1.36
N GLY A 293 0.44 23.23 1.67
CA GLY A 293 1.10 23.80 2.84
C GLY A 293 0.72 23.13 4.16
N ARG A 294 -0.01 22.00 4.12
CA ARG A 294 -0.45 21.27 5.31
C ARG A 294 0.45 20.08 5.60
N ASP A 295 0.57 19.73 6.88
CA ASP A 295 1.25 18.53 7.32
C ASP A 295 0.22 17.38 7.45
N HIS A 296 0.42 16.32 6.67
CA HIS A 296 -0.40 15.11 6.61
C HIS A 296 0.28 14.01 7.41
N LYS A 297 -0.32 13.60 8.53
CA LYS A 297 0.25 12.58 9.43
C LYS A 297 -0.16 11.18 8.99
N TRP A 298 0.81 10.27 8.90
CA TRP A 298 0.60 8.90 8.48
C TRP A 298 1.24 7.90 9.44
N ILE A 299 0.68 6.69 9.46
CA ILE A 299 1.23 5.55 10.18
C ILE A 299 1.77 4.56 9.15
N VAL A 300 3.07 4.32 9.21
CA VAL A 300 3.75 3.29 8.40
C VAL A 300 3.75 1.99 9.20
N LYS A 301 3.02 1.00 8.68
CA LYS A 301 3.01 -0.39 9.17
C LYS A 301 3.78 -1.23 8.13
N CYS A 302 4.88 -1.86 8.54
CA CYS A 302 5.70 -2.68 7.66
C CYS A 302 5.61 -4.16 8.07
N GLY A 303 5.74 -5.06 7.08
CA GLY A 303 5.68 -6.51 7.31
C GLY A 303 4.28 -7.05 7.63
N GLU A 304 3.24 -6.28 7.32
CA GLU A 304 1.84 -6.64 7.52
C GLU A 304 1.07 -6.50 6.21
N ASP A 305 0.14 -7.43 5.97
CA ASP A 305 -0.82 -7.34 4.88
C ASP A 305 -2.05 -6.54 5.35
N LEU A 306 -2.17 -5.30 4.87
CA LEU A 306 -3.24 -4.39 5.27
C LEU A 306 -4.54 -4.56 4.50
N ARG A 307 -4.66 -5.55 3.61
CA ARG A 307 -5.88 -5.77 2.81
C ARG A 307 -7.10 -6.04 3.70
N GLN A 308 -6.92 -6.80 4.79
CA GLN A 308 -8.01 -7.06 5.74
C GLN A 308 -8.46 -5.78 6.45
N ASP A 309 -7.52 -4.97 6.96
CA ASP A 309 -7.81 -3.66 7.55
C ASP A 309 -8.54 -2.76 6.55
N GLU A 310 -8.11 -2.73 5.29
CA GLU A 310 -8.76 -1.96 4.22
C GLU A 310 -10.22 -2.39 4.01
N ARG A 311 -10.49 -3.71 3.94
CA ARG A 311 -11.87 -4.22 3.80
C ARG A 311 -12.74 -3.86 5.00
N LEU A 312 -12.19 -3.90 6.21
CA LEU A 312 -12.92 -3.46 7.40
C LEU A 312 -13.24 -1.96 7.33
N GLN A 313 -12.31 -1.12 6.87
CA GLN A 313 -12.58 0.31 6.65
C GLN A 313 -13.67 0.54 5.58
N GLN A 314 -13.71 -0.28 4.52
CA GLN A 314 -14.80 -0.25 3.53
C GLN A 314 -16.17 -0.52 4.16
N VAL A 315 -16.24 -1.57 4.99
CA VAL A 315 -17.46 -1.91 5.73
C VAL A 315 -17.88 -0.78 6.67
N PHE A 316 -16.95 -0.20 7.43
CA PHE A 316 -17.26 0.95 8.29
C PHE A 316 -17.72 2.17 7.49
N GLY A 317 -17.14 2.42 6.31
CA GLY A 317 -17.61 3.46 5.40
C GLY A 317 -19.06 3.26 4.97
N ILE A 318 -19.48 2.02 4.70
CA ILE A 318 -20.89 1.69 4.39
C ILE A 318 -21.78 1.89 5.62
N MET A 319 -21.37 1.37 6.78
CA MET A 319 -22.11 1.51 8.05
C MET A 319 -22.35 2.99 8.39
N ASN A 320 -21.32 3.83 8.28
CA ASN A 320 -21.43 5.26 8.53
C ASN A 320 -22.43 5.93 7.59
N ARG A 321 -22.44 5.60 6.30
CA ARG A 321 -23.44 6.13 5.35
C ARG A 321 -24.86 5.70 5.72
N LEU A 322 -25.06 4.44 6.11
CA LEU A 322 -26.36 3.94 6.54
C LEU A 322 -26.84 4.65 7.82
N MET A 323 -25.95 4.84 8.80
CA MET A 323 -26.27 5.59 10.02
C MET A 323 -26.61 7.06 9.73
N MET A 324 -25.85 7.73 8.86
CA MET A 324 -26.16 9.11 8.45
C MET A 324 -27.50 9.23 7.71
N SER A 325 -27.94 8.17 7.03
CA SER A 325 -29.23 8.15 6.33
C SER A 325 -30.43 7.91 7.27
N ASP A 326 -30.19 7.36 8.45
CA ASP A 326 -31.22 7.18 9.47
C ASP A 326 -31.37 8.45 10.32
N VAL A 327 -32.60 8.95 10.43
CA VAL A 327 -32.90 10.20 11.12
C VAL A 327 -32.57 10.13 12.61
N ASN A 328 -32.74 8.97 13.25
CA ASN A 328 -32.48 8.83 14.69
C ASN A 328 -30.98 8.78 14.98
N CYS A 329 -30.19 8.19 14.10
CA CYS A 329 -28.73 8.15 14.18
C CYS A 329 -28.11 9.51 13.82
N SER A 330 -28.54 10.12 12.72
CA SER A 330 -28.04 11.43 12.27
C SER A 330 -28.26 12.53 13.31
N LYS A 331 -29.44 12.58 13.96
CA LYS A 331 -29.72 13.52 15.06
C LYS A 331 -28.77 13.39 16.26
N LYS A 332 -28.17 12.21 16.43
CA LYS A 332 -27.24 11.89 17.51
C LYS A 332 -25.77 12.03 17.09
N ASN A 333 -25.49 12.45 15.86
CA ASN A 333 -24.14 12.52 15.27
C ASN A 333 -23.39 11.19 15.38
N LEU A 334 -24.07 10.08 15.11
CA LEU A 334 -23.50 8.73 15.08
C LEU A 334 -22.81 8.41 13.75
#